data_AF-A0A8B7T9J3-F1
#
_entry.id   AF-A0A8B7T9J3-F1
#
_cell.length_a   1.000
_cell.length_b   1.000
_cell.length_c   1.000
_cell.angle_alpha   90.00
_cell.angle_beta   90.00
_cell.angle_gamma   90.00
#
_symmetry.space_group_name_H-M   'P 1'
#
loop_
_entity.id
_entity.type
_entity.pdbx_description
1 polymer ?
#
loop_
_entity_poly.entity_id
_entity_poly.type
_entity_poly.pdbx_seq_one_letter_code
_entity_poly.pdbx_strand_id
1 'polypeptide(L)' 'MANLQTSLLAAFILLAMVLQATEAGPYGANVEDSVCCRDYIRHQLPRRVVQYYYWTSHSCRKPGVV' A
#
# COMPACT_ATOMS: atom_id res chain seq x y z
N MET A 1 48.35 15.01 2.11
CA MET A 1 47.13 15.67 1.58
C MET A 1 46.10 14.66 1.05
N ALA A 2 46.51 13.58 0.38
CA ALA A 2 45.60 12.53 -0.11
C ALA A 2 44.71 11.87 0.98
N ASN A 3 45.26 11.58 2.16
CA ASN A 3 44.51 10.92 3.24
C ASN A 3 43.38 11.78 3.85
N LEU A 4 43.54 13.10 3.84
CA LEU A 4 42.50 14.02 4.34
C LEU A 4 41.34 14.08 3.34
N GLN A 5 41.66 14.10 2.05
CA GLN A 5 40.68 14.12 0.97
C GLN A 5 39.86 12.83 0.92
N THR A 6 40.51 11.67 1.10
CA THR A 6 39.80 10.38 1.16
C THR A 6 38.90 10.27 2.39
N SER A 7 39.36 10.74 3.54
CA SER A 7 38.54 10.75 4.76
C SER A 7 37.32 11.67 4.63
N LEU A 8 37.50 12.84 4.01
CA LEU A 8 36.41 13.79 3.75
C LEU A 8 35.37 13.20 2.79
N LEU A 9 35.82 12.57 1.69
CA LEU A 9 34.94 11.88 0.74
C LEU A 9 34.15 10.76 1.42
N ALA A 10 34.81 9.95 2.25
CA ALA A 10 34.14 8.89 3.00
C ALA A 10 33.07 9.46 3.95
N ALA A 11 33.36 10.57 4.64
CA ALA A 11 32.39 11.23 5.51
C ALA A 11 31.18 11.75 4.73
N PHE A 12 31.37 12.36 3.56
CA PHE A 12 30.27 12.84 2.71
C PHE A 12 29.40 11.70 2.19
N ILE A 13 29.99 10.57 1.78
CA ILE A 13 29.24 9.40 1.33
C ILE A 13 28.39 8.83 2.47
N LEU A 14 28.95 8.71 3.67
CA LEU A 14 28.21 8.25 4.84
C LEU A 14 27.06 9.20 5.19
N LEU A 15 27.30 10.52 5.14
CA LEU A 15 26.26 11.52 5.40
C LEU A 15 25.11 11.39 4.39
N ALA A 16 25.43 11.25 3.10
CA ALA A 16 24.46 11.10 2.04
C ALA A 16 23.58 9.86 2.23
N MET A 17 24.17 8.74 2.68
CA MET A 17 23.44 7.50 2.97
C MET A 17 22.47 7.64 4.14
N VAL A 18 22.86 8.33 5.22
CA VAL A 18 21.98 8.53 6.39
C VAL A 18 20.84 9.51 6.08
N LEU A 19 21.07 10.47 5.19
CA LEU A 19 20.09 11.48 4.78
C LEU A 19 19.09 10.98 3.73
N GLN A 20 19.20 9.74 3.21
CA GLN A 20 18.21 9.16 2.29
C GLN A 20 16.93 8.71 3.00
N ALA A 21 16.37 9.55 3.87
CA ALA A 21 15.00 9.41 4.33
C ALA A 21 14.06 9.72 3.16
N THR A 22 13.94 8.79 2.22
CA THR A 22 12.81 8.75 1.30
C THR A 22 11.61 8.34 2.12
N GLU A 23 10.96 9.33 2.73
CA GLU A 23 9.62 9.20 3.27
C GLU A 23 8.73 8.82 2.08
N ALA A 24 8.39 7.54 1.95
CA ALA A 24 7.24 7.17 1.15
C ALA A 24 6.05 7.82 1.85
N GLY A 25 5.56 8.93 1.29
CA GLY A 25 4.30 9.53 1.72
C GLY A 25 3.25 8.43 1.82
N PRO A 26 2.35 8.46 2.82
CA PRO A 26 1.44 7.35 3.08
C PRO A 26 0.76 6.98 1.76
N TYR A 27 0.91 5.72 1.35
CA TYR A 27 0.23 5.17 0.18
C TYR A 27 -1.21 5.62 0.26
N GLY A 28 -1.61 6.54 -0.64
CA GLY A 28 -2.91 7.18 -0.58
C GLY A 28 -3.95 6.10 -0.42
N ALA A 29 -4.66 6.13 0.72
CA ALA A 29 -5.51 5.06 1.24
C ALA A 29 -5.97 4.15 0.10
N ASN A 30 -5.39 2.96 0.02
CA ASN A 30 -5.64 1.99 -1.04
C ASN A 30 -7.15 1.98 -1.31
N VAL A 31 -7.60 2.56 -2.43
CA VAL A 31 -9.04 2.79 -2.64
C VAL A 31 -9.76 1.45 -2.79
N GLU A 32 -9.02 0.39 -3.12
CA GLU A 32 -9.50 -1.00 -3.13
C GLU A 32 -9.87 -1.51 -1.72
N ASP A 33 -9.29 -0.95 -0.64
CA ASP A 33 -9.69 -1.22 0.74
C ASP A 33 -10.89 -0.38 1.21
N SER A 34 -11.41 0.54 0.37
CA SER A 34 -12.53 1.41 0.76
C SER A 34 -13.92 0.80 0.52
N VAL A 35 -14.02 -0.25 -0.31
CA VAL A 35 -15.31 -0.88 -0.61
C VAL A 35 -15.62 -1.95 0.42
N CYS A 36 -16.57 -1.65 1.31
CA CYS A 36 -17.05 -2.58 2.33
C CYS A 36 -18.55 -2.84 2.21
N CYS A 37 -18.95 -4.10 2.44
CA CYS A 37 -20.36 -4.48 2.51
C CYS A 37 -21.01 -3.94 3.79
N ARG A 38 -22.17 -3.28 3.65
CA ARG A 38 -23.00 -2.90 4.81
C ARG A 38 -23.93 -4.04 5.25
N ASP A 39 -24.49 -4.74 4.28
CA ASP A 39 -25.38 -5.89 4.48
C ASP A 39 -25.34 -6.85 3.29
N TYR A 40 -25.98 -8.02 3.42
CA TYR A 40 -26.00 -9.07 2.40
C TYR A 40 -27.40 -9.29 1.82
N ILE A 41 -27.46 -9.57 0.53
CA ILE A 41 -28.69 -10.08 -0.10
C ILE A 41 -29.02 -11.46 0.46
N ARG A 42 -30.31 -11.76 0.63
CA ARG A 42 -30.79 -13.04 1.21
C ARG A 42 -31.30 -14.03 0.18
N HIS A 43 -31.32 -13.64 -1.10
CA HIS A 43 -31.72 -14.51 -2.21
C HIS A 43 -30.52 -14.82 -3.10
N GLN A 44 -30.60 -15.93 -3.82
CA GLN A 44 -29.56 -16.32 -4.76
C GLN A 44 -29.62 -15.43 -6.02
N LEU A 45 -28.45 -15.05 -6.54
CA LEU A 45 -28.33 -14.37 -7.83
C LEU A 45 -28.29 -15.41 -8.95
N PRO A 46 -29.11 -15.27 -10.00
CA PRO A 46 -28.97 -16.09 -11.20
C PRO A 46 -27.56 -15.93 -11.79
N ARG A 47 -26.82 -17.03 -11.99
CA ARG A 47 -25.44 -16.95 -12.51
C ARG A 47 -25.30 -16.18 -13.82
N ARG A 48 -26.37 -16.13 -14.63
CA ARG A 48 -26.38 -15.42 -15.92
C ARG A 48 -26.34 -13.89 -15.80
N VAL A 49 -26.68 -13.33 -14.63
CA VAL A 49 -26.65 -11.87 -14.40
C VAL A 49 -25.36 -11.40 -13.71
N VAL A 50 -24.47 -12.31 -13.36
CA VAL A 50 -23.19 -11.99 -12.72
C VAL A 50 -22.12 -11.88 -13.80
N GLN A 51 -21.59 -10.68 -14.01
CA GLN A 51 -20.53 -10.44 -14.99
C GLN A 51 -19.14 -10.65 -14.40
N TYR A 52 -18.90 -10.15 -13.20
CA TYR A 52 -17.67 -10.31 -12.44
C TYR A 52 -17.98 -10.24 -10.94
N TYR A 53 -17.03 -10.66 -10.12
CA TYR A 53 -17.12 -10.51 -8.67
C TYR A 53 -15.73 -10.31 -8.07
N TYR A 54 -15.66 -9.70 -6.89
CA TYR A 54 -14.42 -9.56 -6.14
C TYR A 54 -14.66 -9.60 -4.62
N TRP A 55 -13.61 -9.96 -3.89
CA TRP A 55 -13.64 -9.95 -2.42
C TRP A 55 -13.32 -8.56 -1.89
N THR A 56 -14.09 -8.11 -0.91
CA THR A 56 -13.76 -6.89 -0.16
C THR A 56 -12.55 -7.13 0.75
N SER A 57 -11.90 -6.04 1.17
CA SER A 57 -10.78 -6.09 2.13
C SER A 57 -11.10 -6.81 3.44
N HIS A 58 -10.09 -7.47 4.01
CA HIS A 58 -10.14 -8.02 5.36
C HIS A 58 -10.23 -6.96 6.45
N SER A 59 -9.92 -5.69 6.13
CA SER A 59 -10.09 -4.56 7.04
C SER A 59 -11.56 -4.19 7.28
N CYS A 60 -12.47 -4.62 6.40
CA CYS A 60 -13.89 -4.34 6.53
C CYS A 60 -14.50 -5.07 7.75
N ARG A 61 -15.38 -4.38 8.48
CA ARG A 61 -16.13 -4.98 9.61
C ARG A 61 -16.98 -6.19 9.17
N LYS A 62 -17.41 -6.20 7.91
CA LYS A 62 -18.18 -7.26 7.27
C LYS A 62 -17.55 -7.58 5.90
N PRO A 63 -16.57 -8.49 5.85
CA PRO A 63 -15.98 -8.90 4.58
C PRO A 63 -17.00 -9.72 3.77
N GLY A 64 -17.02 -9.53 2.44
CA GLY A 64 -17.95 -10.21 1.54
C GLY A 64 -17.50 -10.17 0.08
N VAL A 65 -18.41 -10.62 -0.80
CA VAL A 65 -18.24 -10.59 -2.26
C VAL A 65 -19.15 -9.52 -2.83
N VAL A 66 -18.61 -8.67 -3.70
CA VAL A 66 -19.33 -7.69 -4.52
C VAL A 66 -19.41 -8.19 -5.95
#